data_AF-A0A1I7WP59-F1
#
_entry.id   AF-A0A1I7WP59-F1
#
_cell.length_a   1.000
_cell.length_b   1.000
_cell.length_c   1.000
_cell.angle_alpha   90.00
_cell.angle_beta   90.00
_cell.angle_gamma   90.00
#
_symmetry.space_group_name_H-M   'P 1'
#
loop_
_entity.id
_entity.type
_entity.pdbx_description
1 polymer ?
#
loop_
_entity_poly.entity_id
_entity_poly.type
_entity_poly.pdbx_seq_one_letter_code
_entity_poly.pdbx_strand_id
1 'polypeptide(L)'
;MFKLFSSVTHALRTTEYHDRDEQYYFICDALGLRKPYIWEYARLNMTNTVMSKRKLSWFVEQGHVEGWSILLIKNPDVGTKTIWRSSELLLEQRDACEMKSGDIVTFVNWGNLRISSVKKSGELVSEIIANLDLENKDWKDFVDYDSVVRDIRKTLCSTFIVTFLMLVLIVNHI
;
A
#
# COMPACT_ATOMS: atom_id res chain seq x y z
N MET A 1 27.45 17.25 20.32
CA MET A 1 26.08 17.82 20.18
C MET A 1 26.05 19.21 19.52
N PHE A 2 27.05 20.10 19.67
CA PHE A 2 27.03 21.48 19.14
C PHE A 2 27.46 21.68 17.66
N LYS A 3 27.84 20.63 16.93
CA LYS A 3 28.51 20.77 15.62
C LYS A 3 27.57 20.93 14.41
N LEU A 4 26.25 20.73 14.59
CA LEU A 4 25.26 20.74 13.51
C LEU A 4 24.68 22.14 13.20
N PHE A 5 24.62 23.05 14.18
CA PHE A 5 24.04 24.38 13.96
C PHE A 5 24.96 25.32 13.16
N SER A 6 26.28 25.10 13.17
CA SER A 6 27.24 26.02 12.54
C SER A 6 27.31 25.90 11.00
N SER A 7 26.84 24.80 10.42
CA SER A 7 26.84 24.56 8.97
C SER A 7 25.54 24.96 8.27
N VAL A 8 24.47 25.25 9.01
CA VAL A 8 23.18 25.65 8.43
C VAL A 8 23.28 27.11 8.00
N THR A 9 23.21 27.35 6.68
CA THR A 9 23.22 28.71 6.10
C THR A 9 21.82 29.27 5.89
N HIS A 10 20.88 28.39 5.49
CA HIS A 10 19.48 28.70 5.24
C HIS A 10 18.59 27.72 6.01
N ALA A 11 17.71 28.25 6.85
CA ALA A 11 16.70 27.49 7.58
C ALA A 11 15.36 27.65 6.87
N LEU A 12 14.86 26.57 6.27
CA LEU A 12 13.55 26.54 5.62
C LEU A 12 12.48 26.19 6.65
N ARG A 13 11.40 26.97 6.74
CA ARG A 13 10.27 26.68 7.64
C ARG A 13 8.93 27.18 7.10
N THR A 14 7.83 26.81 7.76
CA THR A 14 6.50 27.34 7.41
C THR A 14 6.30 28.77 7.93
N THR A 15 5.46 29.55 7.22
CA THR A 15 5.10 30.94 7.58
C THR A 15 4.40 31.09 8.93
N GLU A 16 3.92 29.99 9.53
CA GLU A 16 3.22 29.95 10.82
C GLU A 16 4.11 30.41 12.01
N TYR A 17 5.42 30.51 11.80
CA TYR A 17 6.40 30.84 12.84
C TYR A 17 7.07 32.21 12.64
N HIS A 18 6.57 33.03 11.70
CA HIS A 18 7.12 34.34 11.36
C HIS A 18 7.31 35.26 12.57
N ASP A 19 6.30 35.28 13.45
CA ASP A 19 6.28 36.05 14.69
C ASP A 19 7.40 35.67 15.68
N ARG A 20 8.05 34.52 15.50
CA ARG A 20 9.11 34.03 16.39
C ARG A 20 10.52 34.39 15.93
N ASP A 21 10.68 35.11 14.82
CA ASP A 21 12.01 35.45 14.30
C ASP A 21 12.82 36.31 15.23
N GLU A 22 12.19 37.32 15.81
CA GLU A 22 12.86 38.20 16.77
C GLU A 22 13.36 37.42 17.98
N GLN A 23 12.55 36.48 18.49
CA GLN A 23 12.95 35.62 19.60
C GLN A 23 14.09 34.67 19.21
N TYR A 24 14.05 34.10 18.00
CA TYR A 24 15.11 33.23 17.51
C TYR A 24 16.43 33.99 17.39
N TYR A 25 16.42 35.19 16.80
CA TYR A 25 17.62 36.01 16.66
C TYR A 25 18.15 36.51 18.01
N PHE A 26 17.27 36.84 18.95
CA PHE A 26 17.66 37.19 20.31
C PHE A 26 18.43 36.05 20.99
N ILE A 27 17.96 34.81 20.86
CA ILE A 27 18.65 33.62 21.40
C ILE A 27 19.98 33.40 20.67
N CYS A 28 20.03 33.59 19.35
CA CYS A 28 21.28 33.50 18.59
C CYS A 28 22.31 34.53 19.07
N ASP A 29 21.90 35.77 19.34
CA ASP A 29 22.78 36.83 19.86
C ASP A 29 23.27 36.52 21.27
N ALA A 30 22.38 36.12 22.17
CA ALA A 30 22.72 35.80 23.56
C ALA A 30 23.73 34.64 23.67
N LEU A 31 23.66 33.68 22.73
CA LEU A 31 24.55 32.52 22.68
C LEU A 31 25.78 32.72 21.78
N GLY A 32 25.92 33.86 21.12
CA GLY A 32 27.01 34.13 20.16
C GLY A 32 26.99 33.19 18.96
N LEU A 33 25.82 32.71 18.56
CA LEU A 33 25.63 31.81 17.42
C LEU A 33 25.49 32.58 16.11
N ARG A 34 25.96 31.98 15.01
CA ARG A 34 25.70 32.49 13.67
C ARG A 34 24.19 32.52 13.41
N LYS A 35 23.69 33.63 12.87
CA LYS A 35 22.30 33.80 12.45
C LYS A 35 22.10 33.23 11.03
N PRO A 36 21.41 32.09 10.87
CA PRO A 36 21.05 31.60 9.53
C PRO A 36 19.97 32.49 8.91
N TYR A 37 19.93 32.52 7.57
CA TYR A 37 18.82 33.13 6.84
C TYR A 37 17.59 32.24 6.95
N ILE A 38 16.46 32.80 7.36
CA ILE A 38 15.20 32.06 7.48
C ILE A 38 14.41 32.29 6.19
N TRP A 39 14.07 31.21 5.49
CA TRP A 39 13.17 31.26 4.34
C TRP A 39 11.86 30.57 4.68
N GLU A 40 10.79 31.24 4.33
CA GLU A 40 9.44 30.80 4.67
C GLU A 40 8.73 30.25 3.44
N TYR A 41 7.98 29.17 3.64
CA TYR A 41 7.12 28.58 2.63
C TYR A 41 5.72 28.33 3.20
N ALA A 42 4.72 28.34 2.32
CA ALA A 42 3.36 28.00 2.70
C ALA A 42 3.25 26.51 3.05
N ARG A 43 2.46 26.19 4.07
CA ARG A 43 2.18 24.79 4.44
C ARG A 43 1.44 24.09 3.31
N LEU A 44 1.86 22.86 2.99
CA LEU A 44 1.15 22.03 2.01
C LEU A 44 -0.25 21.68 2.53
N ASN A 45 -1.26 21.98 1.73
CA ASN A 45 -2.64 21.56 1.97
C ASN A 45 -3.10 20.67 0.80
N MET A 46 -3.64 19.51 1.10
CA MET A 46 -4.10 18.53 0.12
C MET A 46 -5.59 18.29 0.29
N THR A 47 -6.34 18.37 -0.80
CA THR A 47 -7.76 17.98 -0.81
C THR A 47 -7.89 16.47 -0.65
N ASN A 48 -8.89 16.02 0.11
CA ASN A 48 -9.17 14.61 0.45
C ASN A 48 -8.15 13.91 1.38
N THR A 49 -7.22 14.66 2.00
CA THR A 49 -6.27 14.09 2.96
C THR A 49 -6.24 14.89 4.26
N VAL A 50 -6.13 14.19 5.40
CA VAL A 50 -6.04 14.81 6.72
C VAL A 50 -4.58 14.84 7.19
N MET A 51 -4.01 16.04 7.31
CA MET A 51 -2.61 16.24 7.74
C MET A 51 -2.44 16.55 9.23
N SER A 52 -3.56 16.59 9.98
CA SER A 52 -3.53 16.91 11.41
C SER A 52 -3.16 15.67 12.23
N LYS A 53 -2.05 15.75 12.97
CA LYS A 53 -1.60 14.68 13.89
C LYS A 53 -2.72 14.22 14.82
N ARG A 54 -3.53 15.14 15.37
CA ARG A 54 -4.65 14.80 16.27
C ARG A 54 -5.70 13.93 15.60
N LYS A 55 -6.08 14.25 14.37
CA LYS A 55 -7.07 13.49 13.61
C LYS A 55 -6.50 12.14 13.14
N LEU A 56 -5.23 12.11 12.74
CA LEU A 56 -4.55 10.85 12.40
C LEU A 56 -4.43 9.92 13.61
N SER A 57 -4.10 10.45 14.79
CA SER A 57 -4.11 9.69 16.05
C SER A 57 -5.48 9.12 16.36
N TRP A 58 -6.54 9.92 16.19
CA TRP A 58 -7.92 9.46 16.38
C TRP A 58 -8.26 8.26 15.47
N PHE A 59 -7.84 8.28 14.20
CA PHE A 59 -8.05 7.14 13.29
C PHE A 59 -7.34 5.86 13.74
N VAL A 60 -6.14 5.98 14.29
CA VAL A 60 -5.37 4.84 14.83
C VAL A 60 -6.01 4.32 16.11
N GLU A 61 -6.45 5.21 17.02
CA GLU A 61 -7.09 4.85 18.29
C GLU A 61 -8.44 4.15 18.09
N GLN A 62 -9.22 4.55 17.07
CA GLN A 62 -10.50 3.92 16.73
C GLN A 62 -10.34 2.62 15.91
N GLY A 63 -9.11 2.23 15.55
CA GLY A 63 -8.85 1.03 14.75
C GLY A 63 -9.33 1.12 13.30
N HIS A 64 -9.58 2.33 12.78
CA HIS A 64 -9.92 2.54 11.37
C HIS A 64 -8.71 2.36 10.44
N VAL A 65 -7.50 2.31 11.00
CA VAL A 65 -6.23 2.15 10.28
C VAL A 65 -5.34 1.18 11.08
N GLU A 66 -4.69 0.23 10.40
CA GLU A 66 -3.90 -0.84 11.04
C GLU A 66 -2.64 -0.35 11.78
N GLY A 67 -2.25 0.92 11.63
CA GLY A 67 -1.15 1.55 12.35
C GLY A 67 -0.58 2.78 11.63
N TRP A 68 0.48 3.37 12.21
CA TRP A 68 1.16 4.55 11.65
C TRP A 68 2.03 4.26 10.43
N SER A 69 2.31 2.98 10.15
CA SER A 69 3.23 2.52 9.12
C SER A 69 2.51 1.61 8.13
N ILE A 70 1.97 2.20 7.07
CA ILE A 70 1.33 1.47 5.97
C ILE A 70 2.24 1.56 4.74
N LEU A 71 3.32 0.79 4.71
CA LEU A 71 4.10 0.48 3.49
C LEU A 71 4.81 -0.87 3.68
N LEU A 72 4.03 -1.95 3.80
CA LEU A 72 4.54 -3.30 4.07
C LEU A 72 5.12 -4.03 2.84
N ILE A 73 5.28 -3.38 1.69
CA ILE A 73 5.54 -4.11 0.43
C ILE A 73 7.01 -4.04 -0.03
N LYS A 74 7.90 -3.24 0.57
CA LYS A 74 9.25 -3.04 -0.03
C LYS A 74 10.49 -3.23 0.86
N ASN A 75 10.35 -3.52 2.16
CA ASN A 75 11.52 -3.67 3.04
C ASN A 75 11.63 -5.09 3.62
N PRO A 76 12.64 -5.88 3.21
CA PRO A 76 12.85 -7.25 3.72
C PRO A 76 13.27 -7.31 5.20
N ASP A 77 13.71 -6.19 5.79
CA ASP A 77 14.15 -6.11 7.19
C ASP A 77 13.01 -6.01 8.22
N VAL A 78 11.75 -5.89 7.77
CA VAL A 78 10.61 -5.52 8.64
C VAL A 78 9.77 -6.73 9.07
N GLY A 79 10.12 -7.94 8.61
CA GLY A 79 9.54 -9.20 9.07
C GLY A 79 8.95 -10.07 7.97
N THR A 80 8.52 -11.27 8.33
CA THR A 80 7.93 -12.25 7.42
C THR A 80 6.41 -12.11 7.38
N LYS A 81 5.83 -12.00 6.18
CA LYS A 81 4.38 -12.09 5.97
C LYS A 81 4.00 -13.57 5.85
N THR A 82 3.11 -14.06 6.71
CA THR A 82 2.53 -15.40 6.53
C THR A 82 1.56 -15.37 5.36
N ILE A 83 1.82 -16.19 4.35
CA ILE A 83 1.00 -16.30 3.14
C ILE A 83 0.24 -17.62 3.22
N TRP A 84 -1.08 -17.53 3.19
CA TRP A 84 -1.96 -18.70 3.15
C TRP A 84 -2.05 -19.20 1.71
N ARG A 85 -2.01 -20.53 1.52
CA ARG A 85 -2.20 -21.17 0.21
C ARG A 85 -3.42 -22.09 0.25
N SER A 86 -4.27 -22.01 -0.78
CA SER A 86 -5.44 -22.86 -0.99
C SER A 86 -5.68 -23.12 -2.48
N SER A 87 -6.26 -24.28 -2.82
CA SER A 87 -6.65 -24.64 -4.19
C SER A 87 -7.81 -23.81 -4.71
N GLU A 88 -8.47 -23.05 -3.84
CA GLU A 88 -9.52 -22.11 -4.20
C GLU A 88 -9.10 -20.68 -3.84
N LEU A 89 -8.95 -19.86 -4.86
CA LEU A 89 -8.65 -18.44 -4.78
C LEU A 89 -9.88 -17.63 -5.17
N LEU A 90 -10.04 -16.47 -4.56
CA LEU A 90 -11.04 -15.48 -4.92
C LEU A 90 -10.39 -14.36 -5.71
N LEU A 91 -10.99 -14.05 -6.84
CA LEU A 91 -10.57 -13.03 -7.78
C LEU A 91 -11.66 -11.98 -7.96
N GLU A 92 -11.25 -10.77 -8.29
CA GLU A 92 -12.18 -9.74 -8.72
C GLU A 92 -12.79 -10.09 -10.09
N GLN A 93 -14.09 -9.86 -10.23
CA GLN A 93 -14.81 -10.15 -11.47
C GLN A 93 -14.26 -9.39 -12.69
N ARG A 94 -13.80 -8.15 -12.49
CA ARG A 94 -13.25 -7.30 -13.56
C ARG A 94 -12.03 -7.99 -14.19
N ASP A 95 -11.10 -8.39 -13.35
CA ASP A 95 -9.86 -9.06 -13.76
C ASP A 95 -10.15 -10.43 -14.37
N ALA A 96 -11.06 -11.20 -13.76
CA ALA A 96 -11.49 -12.50 -14.27
C ALA A 96 -12.12 -12.42 -15.67
N CYS A 97 -12.83 -11.32 -16.00
CA CYS A 97 -13.44 -11.13 -17.31
C CYS A 97 -12.42 -10.95 -18.44
N GLU A 98 -11.24 -10.40 -18.13
CA GLU A 98 -10.17 -10.15 -19.09
C GLU A 98 -9.36 -11.42 -19.41
N MET A 99 -9.35 -12.39 -18.49
CA MET A 99 -8.63 -13.66 -18.64
C MET A 99 -9.26 -14.57 -19.70
N LYS A 100 -8.41 -15.20 -20.51
CA LYS A 100 -8.79 -16.18 -21.54
C LYS A 100 -8.08 -17.51 -21.30
N SER A 101 -8.70 -18.57 -21.82
CA SER A 101 -8.10 -19.90 -21.80
C SER A 101 -6.79 -19.91 -22.59
N GLY A 102 -5.71 -20.40 -21.97
CA GLY A 102 -4.36 -20.41 -22.52
C GLY A 102 -3.46 -19.27 -22.03
N ASP A 103 -4.03 -18.25 -21.39
CA ASP A 103 -3.26 -17.13 -20.86
C ASP A 103 -2.34 -17.58 -19.70
N ILE A 104 -1.20 -16.92 -19.60
CA ILE A 104 -0.27 -17.05 -18.48
C ILE A 104 -0.37 -15.75 -17.69
N VAL A 105 -0.77 -15.86 -16.43
CA VAL A 105 -1.05 -14.73 -15.55
C VAL A 105 -0.22 -14.86 -14.27
N THR A 106 0.30 -13.75 -13.76
CA THR A 106 1.10 -13.75 -12.53
C THR A 106 0.23 -13.32 -11.35
N PHE A 107 0.25 -14.13 -10.31
CA PHE A 107 -0.46 -13.83 -9.08
C PHE A 107 0.53 -13.45 -7.99
N VAL A 108 0.25 -12.34 -7.31
CA VAL A 108 1.10 -11.83 -6.23
C VAL A 108 1.21 -12.91 -5.15
N ASN A 109 2.44 -13.31 -4.82
CA ASN A 109 2.79 -14.39 -3.87
C ASN A 109 2.53 -15.85 -4.31
N TRP A 110 1.96 -16.06 -5.50
CA TRP A 110 1.65 -17.39 -6.04
C TRP A 110 2.50 -17.76 -7.26
N GLY A 111 2.99 -16.77 -8.00
CA GLY A 111 3.77 -16.98 -9.22
C GLY A 111 2.89 -17.13 -10.45
N ASN A 112 3.42 -17.78 -11.48
CA ASN A 112 2.75 -17.87 -12.78
C ASN A 112 1.73 -19.01 -12.80
N LEU A 113 0.53 -18.69 -13.27
CA LEU A 113 -0.55 -19.65 -13.49
C LEU A 113 -0.95 -19.64 -14.96
N ARG A 114 -1.16 -20.84 -15.51
CA ARG A 114 -1.70 -21.05 -16.84
C ARG A 114 -3.19 -21.33 -16.76
N ILE A 115 -4.00 -20.44 -17.35
CA ILE A 115 -5.45 -20.60 -17.39
C ILE A 115 -5.82 -21.76 -18.31
N SER A 116 -6.46 -22.78 -17.76
CA SER A 116 -6.89 -23.99 -18.48
C SER A 116 -8.31 -23.88 -18.99
N SER A 117 -9.20 -23.24 -18.24
CA SER A 117 -10.60 -23.06 -18.64
C SER A 117 -11.24 -21.88 -17.90
N VAL A 118 -12.16 -21.20 -18.58
CA VAL A 118 -12.94 -20.08 -18.04
C VAL A 118 -14.41 -20.38 -18.29
N LYS A 119 -15.18 -20.65 -17.24
CA LYS A 119 -16.64 -20.84 -17.33
C LYS A 119 -17.34 -19.50 -17.14
N LYS A 120 -18.20 -19.14 -18.08
CA LYS A 120 -19.00 -17.90 -18.05
C LYS A 120 -20.48 -18.24 -17.98
N SER A 121 -21.19 -17.57 -17.07
CA SER A 121 -22.63 -17.60 -16.92
C SER A 121 -23.18 -16.23 -17.33
N GLY A 122 -23.40 -16.04 -18.64
CA GLY A 122 -23.78 -14.73 -19.20
C GLY A 122 -22.58 -13.78 -19.28
N GLU A 123 -22.72 -12.58 -18.72
CA GLU A 123 -21.63 -11.58 -18.64
C GLU A 123 -20.67 -11.83 -17.46
N LEU A 124 -21.05 -12.70 -16.52
CA LEU A 124 -20.25 -13.02 -15.35
C LEU A 124 -19.44 -14.28 -15.61
N VAL A 125 -18.15 -14.21 -15.33
CA VAL A 125 -17.33 -15.41 -15.16
C VAL A 125 -17.77 -16.07 -13.85
N SER A 126 -17.97 -17.38 -13.83
CA SER A 126 -18.40 -18.13 -12.65
C SER A 126 -17.28 -18.95 -12.02
N GLU A 127 -16.37 -19.46 -12.84
CA GLU A 127 -15.25 -20.29 -12.39
C GLU A 127 -14.10 -20.18 -13.39
N ILE A 128 -12.88 -20.09 -12.88
CA ILE A 128 -11.66 -20.22 -13.68
C ILE A 128 -10.89 -21.41 -13.14
N ILE A 129 -10.36 -22.24 -14.04
CA ILE A 129 -9.48 -23.36 -13.70
C ILE A 129 -8.10 -23.00 -14.24
N ALA A 130 -7.11 -23.01 -13.36
CA ALA A 130 -5.72 -22.74 -13.73
C ALA A 130 -4.77 -23.79 -13.13
N ASN A 131 -3.62 -23.95 -13.77
CA ASN A 131 -2.54 -24.81 -13.30
C ASN A 131 -1.32 -23.96 -13.00
N LEU A 132 -0.60 -24.30 -11.94
CA LEU A 132 0.64 -23.63 -11.57
C LEU A 132 1.73 -23.92 -12.62
N ASP A 133 2.35 -22.88 -13.18
CA ASP A 133 3.41 -22.99 -14.17
C ASP A 133 4.70 -22.34 -13.61
N LEU A 134 5.29 -22.99 -12.62
CA LEU A 134 6.47 -22.49 -11.90
C LEU A 134 7.76 -22.49 -12.74
N GLU A 135 7.76 -23.18 -13.88
CA GLU A 135 8.95 -23.33 -14.73
C GLU A 135 9.11 -22.17 -15.71
N ASN A 136 8.03 -21.43 -15.98
CA ASN A 136 8.06 -20.32 -16.92
C ASN A 136 8.67 -19.05 -16.29
N LYS A 137 9.83 -18.64 -16.80
CA LYS A 137 10.58 -17.44 -16.40
C LYS A 137 10.45 -16.28 -17.40
N ASP A 138 9.62 -16.40 -18.42
CA ASP A 138 9.36 -15.28 -19.31
C ASP A 138 8.63 -14.19 -18.52
N TRP A 139 9.14 -12.95 -18.58
CA TRP A 139 8.74 -11.80 -17.77
C TRP A 139 8.18 -10.64 -18.62
N LYS A 140 7.87 -10.89 -19.90
CA LYS A 140 7.29 -9.90 -20.81
C LYS A 140 5.76 -9.89 -20.68
N ASP A 141 5.22 -8.73 -20.30
CA ASP A 141 3.81 -8.33 -20.31
C ASP A 141 2.91 -8.82 -19.15
N PHE A 142 3.46 -8.95 -17.94
CA PHE A 142 2.67 -9.41 -16.78
C PHE A 142 1.85 -8.31 -16.12
N VAL A 143 0.55 -8.57 -16.00
CA VAL A 143 -0.34 -7.90 -15.05
C VAL A 143 -0.34 -8.77 -13.79
N ASP A 144 0.06 -8.17 -12.66
CA ASP A 144 0.02 -8.82 -11.36
C ASP A 144 -1.40 -8.76 -10.80
N TYR A 145 -2.01 -9.93 -10.58
CA TYR A 145 -3.34 -10.03 -9.99
C TYR A 145 -3.26 -10.30 -8.49
N ASP A 146 -4.05 -9.58 -7.71
CA ASP A 146 -4.24 -9.87 -6.29
C ASP A 146 -5.32 -10.95 -6.12
N SER A 147 -5.19 -11.77 -5.09
CA SER A 147 -6.15 -12.85 -4.83
C SER A 147 -6.28 -13.15 -3.34
N VAL A 148 -7.49 -13.52 -2.94
CA VAL A 148 -7.80 -13.87 -1.56
C VAL A 148 -8.05 -15.37 -1.47
N VAL A 149 -7.34 -16.06 -0.58
CA VAL A 149 -7.62 -17.47 -0.30
C VAL A 149 -9.02 -17.64 0.26
N ARG A 150 -9.83 -18.51 -0.36
CA ARG A 150 -11.13 -18.89 0.19
C ARG A 150 -10.91 -19.81 1.41
N ASP A 151 -11.00 -19.24 2.61
CA ASP A 151 -10.93 -19.99 3.87
C ASP A 151 -12.34 -20.32 4.37
N ILE A 152 -12.69 -21.62 4.41
CA ILE A 152 -13.99 -22.11 4.88
C ILE A 152 -14.18 -21.88 6.39
N ARG A 153 -13.10 -21.65 7.15
CA ARG A 153 -13.14 -21.51 8.63
C ARG A 153 -13.32 -20.09 9.15
N LYS A 154 -13.28 -19.06 8.29
CA LYS A 154 -13.47 -17.67 8.70
C LYS A 154 -14.70 -17.08 8.04
N THR A 155 -15.67 -16.67 8.86
CA THR A 155 -16.75 -15.77 8.44
C THR A 155 -16.11 -14.52 7.83
N LEU A 156 -16.33 -14.34 6.53
CA LEU A 156 -15.92 -13.18 5.76
C LEU A 156 -16.30 -11.90 6.53
N CYS A 157 -15.31 -11.10 6.91
CA CYS A 157 -15.49 -9.84 7.64
C CYS A 157 -16.41 -8.90 6.82
N SER A 158 -17.56 -8.51 7.38
CA SER A 158 -18.66 -7.93 6.61
C SER A 158 -18.44 -6.50 6.11
N THR A 159 -17.30 -5.87 6.41
CA THR A 159 -17.11 -4.43 6.18
C THR A 159 -16.41 -4.09 4.85
N PHE A 160 -15.77 -5.06 4.19
CA PHE A 160 -15.06 -4.81 2.91
C PHE A 160 -15.76 -5.38 1.65
N ILE A 161 -16.88 -6.09 1.82
CA ILE A 161 -17.58 -6.83 0.75
C ILE A 161 -18.75 -6.01 0.19
N VAL A 162 -18.63 -4.68 0.17
CA VAL A 162 -19.76 -3.82 -0.19
C VAL A 162 -19.96 -3.73 -1.72
N THR A 163 -19.01 -4.15 -2.56
CA THR A 163 -19.20 -4.07 -4.04
C THR A 163 -18.47 -5.12 -4.89
N PHE A 164 -17.74 -6.08 -4.32
CA PHE A 164 -17.00 -7.05 -5.12
C PHE A 164 -17.79 -8.34 -5.29
N LEU A 165 -18.38 -8.56 -6.48
CA LEU A 165 -18.66 -9.92 -6.93
C LEU A 165 -17.29 -10.61 -7.07
N MET A 166 -16.96 -11.48 -6.13
CA MET A 166 -15.75 -12.29 -6.20
C MET A 166 -16.05 -13.62 -6.90
N LEU A 167 -15.12 -14.07 -7.72
CA LEU A 167 -15.15 -15.35 -8.43
C LEU A 167 -14.19 -16.34 -7.80
N VAL A 168 -14.54 -17.63 -7.81
CA VAL A 168 -13.65 -18.74 -7.46
C VAL A 168 -12.75 -19.15 -8.64
N LEU A 169 -11.44 -19.01 -8.45
CA LEU A 169 -10.37 -19.61 -9.24
C LEU A 169 -9.93 -20.92 -8.57
N ILE A 170 -9.98 -22.02 -9.30
CA ILE A 170 -9.49 -23.32 -8.86
C ILE A 170 -8.08 -23.54 -9.42
N VAL A 171 -7.12 -23.70 -8.52
CA VAL A 171 -5.72 -23.99 -8.85
C VAL A 171 -5.48 -25.48 -8.62
N ASN A 172 -5.22 -26.22 -9.70
CA ASN A 172 -4.80 -27.61 -9.58
C ASN A 172 -3.29 -27.67 -9.29
N HIS A 173 -2.88 -28.61 -8.42
CA HIS A 173 -1.50 -28.86 -7.96
C HIS A 173 -0.91 -27.84 -6.96
N ILE A 174 -1.48 -27.79 -5.75
CA ILE A 174 -0.83 -27.18 -4.57
C ILE A 174 -0.19 -28.25 -3.70
#